data_AF-A0A0D0BR70-F1
#
_entry.id   AF-A0A0D0BR70-F1
#
_cell.length_a   1.000
_cell.length_b   1.000
_cell.length_c   1.000
_cell.angle_alpha   90.00
_cell.angle_beta   90.00
_cell.angle_gamma   90.00
#
_symmetry.space_group_name_H-M   'P 1'
#
loop_
_entity.id
_entity.type
_entity.pdbx_description
1 polymer ?
#
loop_
_entity_poly.entity_id
_entity_poly.type
_entity_poly.pdbx_seq_one_letter_code
_entity_poly.pdbx_strand_id
1 'polypeptide(L)'
;LFTLLANIESYRVLLACVKFLGQCPCPHCLMKKTDIPDMGKDADMNTWRTELREDNNDYCRKVNKAHKLIFTQGKKLNSKYVTKYLKGESLVPTHVSDNF
;
A
#
# COMPACT_ATOMS: atom_id res chain seq x y z
N LEU A 1 -36.32 17.44 -8.63
CA LEU A 1 -35.77 17.48 -7.25
C LEU A 1 -35.20 16.08 -6.94
N PHE A 2 -34.18 15.51 -7.58
CA PHE A 2 -32.83 16.01 -7.95
C PHE A 2 -32.04 16.64 -6.80
N THR A 3 -31.83 15.87 -5.75
CA THR A 3 -30.58 15.86 -4.98
C THR A 3 -30.15 14.41 -4.77
N LEU A 4 -29.89 13.76 -5.91
CA LEU A 4 -29.04 12.57 -6.00
C LEU A 4 -27.61 12.96 -5.58
N LEU A 5 -26.99 12.11 -4.77
CA LEU A 5 -25.57 11.73 -4.90
C LEU A 5 -24.53 12.85 -4.71
N ALA A 6 -24.30 13.27 -3.47
CA ALA A 6 -22.99 13.82 -3.09
C ALA A 6 -22.63 13.29 -1.69
N ASN A 7 -21.40 12.83 -1.51
CA ASN A 7 -20.80 12.28 -0.28
C ASN A 7 -20.81 10.75 -0.12
N ILE A 8 -20.82 10.01 -1.22
CA ILE A 8 -19.97 8.82 -1.28
C ILE A 8 -18.75 9.24 -2.08
N GLU A 9 -17.78 9.86 -1.41
CA GLU A 9 -16.40 9.86 -1.91
C GLU A 9 -15.97 8.39 -1.96
N SER A 10 -16.21 7.77 -3.10
CA SER A 10 -15.76 6.41 -3.37
C SER A 10 -14.25 6.44 -3.34
N TYR A 11 -13.65 5.99 -2.24
CA TYR A 11 -12.25 5.54 -2.21
C TYR A 11 -12.15 4.36 -3.18
N ARG A 12 -11.98 4.68 -4.47
CA ARG A 12 -11.68 3.71 -5.51
C ARG A 12 -10.24 3.28 -5.29
N VAL A 13 -10.00 2.45 -4.27
CA VAL A 13 -8.77 1.66 -4.22
C VAL A 13 -8.87 0.73 -5.42
N LEU A 14 -8.18 1.07 -6.52
CA LEU A 14 -8.00 0.15 -7.63
C LEU A 14 -7.50 -1.15 -7.01
N LEU A 15 -8.21 -2.26 -7.23
CA LEU A 15 -7.78 -3.58 -6.71
C LEU A 15 -6.33 -3.91 -7.14
N ALA A 16 -5.87 -3.28 -8.23
CA ALA A 16 -4.50 -3.26 -8.70
C ALA A 16 -3.46 -2.79 -7.66
N CYS A 17 -3.88 -2.01 -6.65
CA CYS A 17 -3.01 -1.47 -5.61
C CYS A 17 -2.82 -2.39 -4.40
N VAL A 18 -3.60 -3.48 -4.28
CA VAL A 18 -3.41 -4.46 -3.21
C VAL A 18 -2.39 -5.49 -3.65
N LYS A 19 -1.18 -5.43 -3.09
CA LYS A 19 -0.12 -6.40 -3.39
C LYS A 19 -0.55 -7.82 -2.99
N PHE A 20 -0.65 -8.72 -3.96
CA PHE A 20 -0.85 -10.14 -3.70
C PHE A 20 0.24 -10.69 -2.76
N LEU A 21 -0.17 -11.39 -1.71
CA LEU A 21 0.69 -11.90 -0.62
C LEU A 21 1.57 -10.84 0.05
N GLY A 22 1.12 -9.58 0.06
CA GLY A 22 1.69 -8.53 0.88
C GLY A 22 1.61 -8.85 2.38
N GLN A 23 2.49 -8.22 3.17
CA GLN A 23 2.56 -8.44 4.62
C GLN A 23 1.52 -7.62 5.40
N CYS A 24 1.10 -6.47 4.89
CA CYS A 24 0.05 -5.64 5.48
C CYS A 24 -1.29 -5.92 4.81
N PRO A 25 -2.33 -6.38 5.54
CA PRO A 25 -3.65 -6.68 4.97
C PRO A 25 -4.51 -5.43 4.80
N CYS A 26 -4.27 -4.38 5.58
CA CYS A 26 -5.03 -3.15 5.53
C CYS A 26 -4.44 -2.19 4.47
N PRO A 27 -5.28 -1.57 3.62
CA PRO A 27 -4.84 -0.56 2.67
C PRO A 27 -4.55 0.81 3.31
N HIS A 28 -4.94 1.04 4.57
CA HIS A 28 -4.75 2.31 5.29
C HIS A 28 -3.64 2.29 6.33
N CYS A 29 -3.32 1.14 6.92
CA CYS A 29 -2.27 1.02 7.94
C CYS A 29 -1.15 0.06 7.53
N LEU A 30 -0.06 0.11 8.29
CA LEU A 30 1.13 -0.74 8.10
C LEU A 30 1.17 -1.96 9.03
N MET A 31 0.08 -2.25 9.76
CA MET A 31 -0.08 -3.50 10.52
C MET A 31 0.28 -4.70 9.67
N LYS A 32 1.07 -5.64 10.19
CA LYS A 32 1.40 -6.88 9.49
C LYS A 32 0.43 -7.99 9.84
N LYS A 33 0.30 -8.96 8.93
CA LYS A 33 -0.48 -10.19 9.15
C LYS A 33 -0.04 -10.97 10.38
N THR A 34 1.22 -10.85 10.75
CA THR A 34 1.80 -11.45 11.96
C THR A 34 1.26 -10.86 13.24
N ASP A 35 0.73 -9.63 13.18
CA ASP A 35 0.31 -8.85 14.34
C ASP A 35 -1.22 -8.96 14.56
N ILE A 36 -1.94 -9.60 13.63
CA ILE A 36 -3.39 -9.86 13.73
C ILE A 36 -3.79 -10.59 15.03
N PRO A 37 -3.02 -11.58 15.54
CA PRO A 37 -3.36 -12.22 16.82
C PRO A 37 -3.36 -11.24 18.01
N ASP A 38 -2.70 -10.10 17.87
CA ASP A 38 -2.62 -9.04 18.89
C ASP A 38 -3.64 -7.91 18.65
N MET A 39 -4.50 -8.04 17.65
CA MET A 39 -5.52 -7.06 17.31
C MET A 39 -6.46 -6.80 18.50
N GLY A 40 -6.75 -5.53 18.77
CA GLY A 40 -7.58 -5.09 19.90
C GLY A 40 -6.83 -4.92 21.22
N LYS A 41 -5.52 -5.19 21.29
CA LYS A 41 -4.68 -4.84 22.44
C LYS A 41 -4.33 -3.34 22.41
N ASP A 42 -3.93 -2.79 23.56
CA ASP A 42 -3.49 -1.38 23.63
C ASP A 42 -2.33 -1.09 22.67
N ALA A 43 -1.42 -2.06 22.49
CA ALA A 43 -0.34 -1.97 21.52
C ALA A 43 -0.85 -1.81 20.08
N ASP A 44 -1.87 -2.58 19.70
CA ASP A 44 -2.52 -2.49 18.39
C ASP A 44 -3.18 -1.12 18.18
N MET A 45 -3.93 -0.67 19.18
CA MET A 45 -4.58 0.64 19.18
C MET A 45 -3.57 1.79 19.08
N ASN A 46 -2.35 1.62 19.62
CA ASN A 46 -1.27 2.57 19.46
C ASN A 46 -0.69 2.52 18.04
N THR A 47 -0.40 1.33 17.54
CA THR A 47 0.07 1.10 16.16
C THR A 47 -0.88 1.69 15.12
N TRP A 48 -2.20 1.57 15.30
CA TRP A 48 -3.17 2.18 14.38
C TRP A 48 -3.08 3.71 14.33
N ARG A 49 -2.73 4.35 15.44
CA ARG A 49 -2.62 5.81 15.52
C ARG A 49 -1.30 6.33 14.94
N THR A 50 -0.24 5.53 14.98
CA THR A 50 1.11 5.97 14.60
C THR A 50 1.58 5.43 13.26
N GLU A 51 1.07 4.28 12.81
CA GLU A 51 1.54 3.54 11.63
C GLU A 51 0.50 3.55 10.50
N LEU A 52 -0.02 4.73 10.20
CA LEU A 52 -0.84 4.96 9.01
C LEU A 52 0.04 4.96 7.76
N ARG A 53 -0.52 4.53 6.63
CA ARG A 53 0.15 4.66 5.34
C ARG A 53 0.12 6.10 4.90
N GLU A 54 1.30 6.67 4.77
CA GLU A 54 1.50 8.01 4.23
C GLU A 54 2.19 7.91 2.88
N ASP A 55 1.72 8.67 1.90
CA ASP A 55 2.42 8.86 0.63
C ASP A 55 3.59 9.84 0.83
N ASN A 56 4.64 9.34 1.46
CA ASN A 56 5.83 10.11 1.76
C ASN A 56 6.97 9.83 0.75
N ASN A 57 8.06 10.59 0.88
CA ASN A 57 9.23 10.43 0.02
C ASN A 57 9.82 9.02 0.05
N ASP A 58 9.70 8.30 1.19
CA ASP A 58 10.22 6.94 1.31
C ASP A 58 9.36 5.93 0.55
N TYR A 59 8.03 6.06 0.65
CA TYR A 59 7.06 5.34 -0.17
C TYR A 59 7.36 5.52 -1.66
N CYS A 60 7.41 6.78 -2.13
CA CYS A 60 7.71 7.12 -3.51
C CYS A 60 9.04 6.52 -3.97
N ARG A 61 10.09 6.59 -3.13
CA ARG A 61 11.41 6.02 -3.41
C ARG A 61 11.38 4.51 -3.56
N LYS A 62 10.64 3.78 -2.71
CA LYS A 62 10.51 2.31 -2.79
C LYS A 62 9.77 1.90 -4.06
N VAL A 63 8.65 2.56 -4.37
CA VAL A 63 7.86 2.34 -5.59
C VAL A 63 8.71 2.57 -6.83
N ASN A 64 9.39 3.72 -6.92
CA ASN A 64 10.27 4.06 -8.05
C ASN A 64 11.40 3.05 -8.28
N LYS A 65 12.04 2.56 -7.20
CA LYS A 65 13.08 1.53 -7.30
C LYS A 65 12.53 0.22 -7.83
N ALA A 66 11.37 -0.21 -7.33
CA ALA A 66 10.70 -1.41 -7.83
C ALA A 66 10.26 -1.28 -9.28
N HIS A 67 9.71 -0.12 -9.67
CA HIS A 67 9.29 0.17 -11.04
C HIS A 67 10.46 0.06 -12.03
N LYS A 68 11.61 0.69 -11.73
CA LYS A 68 12.84 0.58 -12.54
C LYS A 68 13.33 -0.87 -12.66
N LEU A 69 13.28 -1.65 -11.58
CA LEU A 69 13.69 -3.06 -11.63
C LEU A 69 12.81 -3.88 -12.57
N ILE A 70 11.49 -3.65 -12.56
CA ILE A 70 10.54 -4.41 -13.37
C ILE A 70 10.63 -3.98 -14.84
N PHE A 71 10.43 -2.69 -15.11
CA PHE A 71 10.21 -2.20 -16.47
C PHE A 71 11.48 -1.82 -17.22
N THR A 72 12.55 -1.43 -16.51
CA THR A 72 13.83 -1.08 -17.15
C THR A 72 14.80 -2.25 -17.13
N GLN A 73 14.82 -3.05 -16.06
CA GLN A 73 15.80 -4.14 -15.89
C GLN A 73 15.21 -5.55 -16.07
N GLY A 74 13.93 -5.67 -16.41
CA GLY A 74 13.27 -6.95 -16.69
C GLY A 74 13.22 -7.91 -15.50
N LYS A 75 13.30 -7.42 -14.26
CA LYS A 75 13.24 -8.29 -13.07
C LYS A 75 11.80 -8.77 -12.84
N LYS A 76 11.66 -10.05 -12.53
CA LYS A 76 10.37 -10.64 -12.15
C LYS A 76 9.82 -9.94 -10.90
N LEU A 77 8.50 -9.73 -10.87
CA LEU A 77 7.78 -9.08 -9.75
C LEU A 77 8.02 -9.77 -8.39
N ASN A 78 8.10 -11.10 -8.40
CA ASN A 78 8.37 -11.95 -7.24
C ASN A 78 9.85 -12.19 -6.97
N SER A 79 10.76 -11.54 -7.71
CA SER A 79 12.20 -11.65 -7.45
C SER A 79 12.57 -11.05 -6.09
N LYS A 80 13.65 -11.55 -5.49
CA LYS A 80 14.20 -11.01 -4.22
C LYS A 80 14.49 -9.50 -4.30
N TYR A 81 14.91 -9.02 -5.48
CA TYR A 81 15.25 -7.61 -5.72
C TYR A 81 14.02 -6.70 -5.62
N VAL A 82 12.91 -7.09 -6.25
CA VAL A 82 11.66 -6.31 -6.23
C VAL A 82 10.94 -6.46 -4.88
N THR A 83 10.91 -7.68 -4.36
CA THR A 83 10.25 -8.02 -3.10
C THR A 83 10.81 -7.23 -1.91
N LYS A 84 12.13 -6.96 -1.92
CA LYS A 84 12.80 -6.12 -0.91
C LYS A 84 12.16 -4.74 -0.74
N TYR A 85 11.65 -4.14 -1.80
CA TYR A 85 11.05 -2.80 -1.75
C TYR A 85 9.56 -2.82 -1.47
N LEU A 86 8.85 -3.85 -1.94
CA LEU A 86 7.39 -3.83 -1.96
C LEU A 86 6.72 -4.72 -0.91
N LYS A 87 7.36 -5.79 -0.45
CA LYS A 87 6.66 -6.81 0.37
C LYS A 87 6.35 -6.34 1.79
N GLY A 88 7.29 -5.62 2.40
CA GLY A 88 7.21 -5.13 3.79
C GLY A 88 5.92 -4.38 4.09
N GLU A 89 5.56 -3.49 3.17
CA GLU A 89 4.43 -2.57 3.31
C GLU A 89 3.35 -2.85 2.27
N SER A 90 3.31 -4.06 1.69
CA SER A 90 2.37 -4.43 0.62
C SER A 90 2.24 -3.39 -0.51
N LEU A 91 3.35 -2.75 -0.90
CA LEU A 91 3.34 -1.70 -1.92
C LEU A 91 3.17 -2.28 -3.33
N VAL A 92 2.65 -1.46 -4.23
CA VAL A 92 2.53 -1.77 -5.65
C VAL A 92 3.44 -0.86 -6.48
N PRO A 93 4.07 -1.38 -7.55
CA PRO A 93 4.93 -0.59 -8.41
C PRO A 93 4.10 0.16 -9.45
N THR A 94 3.06 0.87 -9.03
CA THR A 94 2.18 1.66 -9.90
C THR A 94 2.28 3.12 -9.53
N HIS A 95 2.37 3.98 -10.54
CA HIS A 95 2.27 5.42 -10.36
C HIS A 95 0.81 5.81 -10.55
N VAL A 96 0.25 6.55 -9.60
CA VAL A 96 -0.96 7.32 -9.89
C VAL A 96 -0.46 8.57 -10.60
N SER A 97 -0.89 8.79 -11.84
CA SER A 97 -0.60 10.04 -12.52
C SER A 97 -1.43 11.15 -11.86
N ASP A 98 -0.78 12.18 -11.34
CA ASP A 98 -1.43 13.41 -10.88
C ASP A 98 -1.93 14.20 -12.11
N ASN A 99 -2.96 13.69 -12.77
CA ASN A 99 -3.73 14.43 -13.76
C ASN A 99 -5.09 14.73 -13.15
N PHE A 100 -5.15 15.82 -12.39
CA PHE A 100 -6.38 16.55 -12.10
C PHE A 100 -6.44 17.78 -12.99
#